data_AF-A0A6L9QWB0-F1
#
_entry.id   AF-A0A6L9QWB0-F1
#
_cell.length_a   1.000
_cell.length_b   1.000
_cell.length_c   1.000
_cell.angle_alpha   90.00
_cell.angle_beta   90.00
_cell.angle_gamma   90.00
#
_symmetry.space_group_name_H-M   'P 1'
#
loop_
_entity.id
_entity.type
_entity.pdbx_description
1 polymer ?
#
loop_
_entity_poly.entity_id
_entity_poly.type
_entity_poly.pdbx_seq_one_letter_code
_entity_poly.pdbx_strand_id
1 'polypeptide(L)'
;MPDLHSLLTDLAAEGDSVDALVAPLPAARWADPTPAEGWTIAHQIAHLAWTDDQAVVAATDAGAFAKLVEEALADPGGYVETGAREGAKDAPADLLARWRDGRRRMVEALAAVPPGTRLPWFGPPMGAATLAT
;
A
#
# COMPACT_ATOMS: atom_id res chain seq x y z
N MET A 1 22.29 -5.53 9.26
CA MET A 1 20.97 -5.10 8.74
C MET A 1 20.98 -5.37 7.25
N PRO A 2 19.90 -5.95 6.68
CA PRO A 2 19.79 -6.07 5.23
C PRO A 2 19.88 -4.69 4.59
N ASP A 3 20.47 -4.62 3.40
CA ASP A 3 20.48 -3.39 2.61
C ASP A 3 19.11 -3.17 1.93
N LEU A 4 18.85 -1.93 1.52
CA LEU A 4 17.55 -1.54 0.96
C LEU A 4 17.17 -2.34 -0.29
N HIS A 5 18.13 -2.72 -1.14
CA HIS A 5 17.83 -3.46 -2.35
C HIS A 5 17.35 -4.88 -2.03
N SER A 6 17.99 -5.54 -1.06
CA SER A 6 17.51 -6.82 -0.53
C SER A 6 16.08 -6.72 0.00
N LEU A 7 15.78 -5.71 0.82
CA LEU A 7 14.43 -5.52 1.38
C LEU A 7 13.37 -5.28 0.29
N LEU A 8 13.67 -4.46 -0.71
CA LEU A 8 12.75 -4.23 -1.82
C LEU A 8 12.53 -5.48 -2.69
N THR A 9 13.55 -6.33 -2.83
CA THR A 9 13.42 -7.61 -3.52
C THR A 9 12.50 -8.56 -2.75
N ASP A 10 12.66 -8.63 -1.43
CA ASP A 10 11.81 -9.46 -0.57
C ASP A 10 10.36 -8.95 -0.58
N LEU A 11 10.15 -7.63 -0.47
CA LEU A 11 8.82 -7.01 -0.57
C LEU A 11 8.12 -7.32 -1.90
N ALA A 12 8.85 -7.29 -3.02
CA ALA A 12 8.31 -7.64 -4.32
C ALA A 12 7.87 -9.12 -4.36
N ALA A 13 8.69 -10.03 -3.83
CA ALA A 13 8.40 -11.46 -3.77
C ALA A 13 7.21 -11.78 -2.84
N GLU A 14 7.08 -11.09 -1.71
CA GLU A 14 5.92 -11.19 -0.82
C GLU A 14 4.63 -10.72 -1.52
N GLY A 15 4.70 -9.59 -2.22
CA GLY A 15 3.57 -9.11 -3.02
C GLY A 15 3.16 -10.08 -4.12
N ASP A 16 4.13 -10.73 -4.79
CA ASP A 16 3.85 -11.75 -5.81
C ASP A 16 3.22 -13.02 -5.22
N SER A 17 3.58 -13.36 -3.99
CA SER A 17 2.95 -14.45 -3.26
C SER A 17 1.48 -14.16 -2.95
N VAL A 18 1.17 -12.94 -2.51
CA VAL A 18 -0.23 -12.50 -2.28
C VAL A 18 -1.01 -12.44 -3.60
N ASP A 19 -0.40 -11.92 -4.67
CA ASP A 19 -0.99 -11.87 -6.01
C ASP A 19 -1.43 -13.26 -6.50
N ALA A 20 -0.54 -14.26 -6.37
CA ALA A 20 -0.81 -15.63 -6.77
C ALA A 20 -1.99 -16.28 -6.01
N LEU A 21 -2.28 -15.82 -4.78
CA LEU A 21 -3.42 -16.29 -4.00
C LEU A 21 -4.75 -15.73 -4.51
N VAL A 22 -4.77 -14.47 -4.96
CA VAL A 22 -6.03 -13.76 -5.31
C VAL A 22 -6.33 -13.74 -6.81
N ALA A 23 -5.30 -13.76 -7.66
CA ALA A 23 -5.44 -13.74 -9.11
C ALA A 23 -6.32 -14.87 -9.70
N PRO A 24 -6.28 -16.13 -9.21
CA PRO A 24 -7.13 -17.19 -9.75
C PRO A 24 -8.55 -17.19 -9.17
N LEU A 25 -8.85 -16.34 -8.18
CA LEU A 25 -10.16 -16.33 -7.54
C LEU A 25 -11.23 -15.80 -8.50
N PRO A 26 -12.41 -16.43 -8.59
CA PRO A 26 -13.53 -15.84 -9.29
C PRO A 26 -13.98 -14.58 -8.55
N ALA A 27 -14.50 -13.60 -9.30
CA ALA A 27 -14.87 -12.28 -8.76
C ALA A 27 -15.77 -12.33 -7.51
N ALA A 28 -16.70 -13.30 -7.44
CA ALA A 28 -17.58 -13.46 -6.29
C ALA A 28 -16.84 -13.76 -4.97
N ARG A 29 -15.68 -14.43 -5.03
CA ARG A 29 -14.87 -14.79 -3.85
C ARG A 29 -14.13 -13.60 -3.26
N TRP A 30 -13.99 -12.49 -3.99
CA TRP A 30 -13.40 -11.26 -3.46
C TRP A 30 -14.27 -10.62 -2.35
N ALA A 31 -15.54 -11.02 -2.25
CA ALA A 31 -16.44 -10.66 -1.17
C ALA A 31 -16.34 -11.59 0.06
N ASP A 32 -15.50 -12.64 0.04
CA ASP A 32 -15.32 -13.49 1.20
C ASP A 32 -14.73 -12.71 2.37
N PRO A 33 -15.20 -12.95 3.62
CA PRO A 33 -14.70 -12.26 4.80
C PRO A 33 -13.27 -12.69 5.14
N THR A 34 -12.53 -11.78 5.79
CA THR A 34 -11.20 -12.03 6.35
C THR A 34 -11.26 -11.97 7.88
N PRO A 35 -10.20 -12.36 8.61
CA PRO A 35 -10.16 -12.21 10.06
C PRO A 35 -10.26 -10.75 10.55
N ALA A 36 -9.96 -9.77 9.70
CA ALA A 36 -10.27 -8.38 9.98
C ALA A 36 -11.80 -8.19 9.83
N GLU A 37 -12.46 -7.97 10.96
CA GLU A 37 -13.93 -7.85 11.01
C GLU A 37 -14.42 -6.75 10.07
N GLY A 38 -15.45 -7.07 9.28
CA GLY A 38 -16.01 -6.16 8.27
C GLY A 38 -15.23 -6.11 6.95
N TRP A 39 -13.98 -6.60 6.90
CA TRP A 39 -13.16 -6.56 5.69
C TRP A 39 -13.21 -7.87 4.90
N THR A 40 -13.43 -7.73 3.60
CA THR A 40 -13.34 -8.83 2.63
C THR A 40 -11.96 -8.90 1.98
N ILE A 41 -11.71 -9.91 1.15
CA ILE A 41 -10.48 -9.98 0.33
C ILE A 41 -10.29 -8.69 -0.49
N ALA A 42 -11.36 -8.14 -1.08
CA ALA A 42 -11.30 -6.86 -1.79
C ALA A 42 -10.82 -5.70 -0.90
N HIS A 43 -11.27 -5.65 0.35
CA HIS A 43 -10.81 -4.61 1.29
C HIS A 43 -9.31 -4.76 1.60
N GLN A 44 -8.82 -5.99 1.77
CA GLN A 44 -7.39 -6.22 2.00
C GLN A 44 -6.54 -5.74 0.81
N ILE A 45 -6.89 -6.12 -0.42
CA ILE A 45 -6.14 -5.69 -1.61
C ILE A 45 -6.28 -4.18 -1.84
N ALA A 46 -7.46 -3.60 -1.58
CA ALA A 46 -7.66 -2.15 -1.65
C ALA A 46 -6.80 -1.39 -0.63
N HIS A 47 -6.67 -1.92 0.59
CA HIS A 47 -5.82 -1.34 1.62
C HIS A 47 -4.33 -1.38 1.25
N LEU A 48 -3.86 -2.51 0.69
CA LEU A 48 -2.49 -2.62 0.18
C LEU A 48 -2.24 -1.61 -0.95
N ALA A 49 -3.13 -1.57 -1.96
CA ALA A 49 -3.02 -0.62 -3.06
C ALA A 49 -3.01 0.84 -2.60
N TRP A 50 -3.87 1.18 -1.64
CA TRP A 50 -3.91 2.52 -1.06
C TRP A 50 -2.60 2.85 -0.33
N THR A 51 -2.06 1.93 0.46
CA THR A 51 -0.82 2.11 1.22
C THR A 51 0.38 2.30 0.29
N ASP A 52 0.47 1.50 -0.78
CA ASP A 52 1.51 1.63 -1.80
C ASP A 52 1.48 3.02 -2.45
N ASP A 53 0.29 3.54 -2.77
CA ASP A 53 0.14 4.90 -3.30
C ASP A 53 0.58 5.96 -2.29
N GLN A 54 0.27 5.80 -1.00
CA GLN A 54 0.76 6.71 0.05
C GLN A 54 2.29 6.71 0.16
N ALA A 55 2.91 5.52 0.07
CA ALA A 55 4.36 5.37 0.12
C ALA A 55 5.05 6.03 -1.08
N VAL A 56 4.45 5.93 -2.28
CA VAL A 56 4.92 6.68 -3.47
C VAL A 56 4.89 8.18 -3.19
N VAL A 57 3.75 8.72 -2.72
CA VAL A 57 3.64 10.17 -2.46
C VAL A 57 4.64 10.61 -1.38
N ALA A 58 4.81 9.83 -0.31
CA ALA A 58 5.80 10.12 0.74
C ALA A 58 7.24 10.19 0.18
N ALA A 59 7.58 9.31 -0.76
CA ALA A 59 8.89 9.23 -1.38
C ALA A 59 9.15 10.31 -2.43
N THR A 60 8.10 10.77 -3.14
CA THR A 60 8.27 11.65 -4.31
C THR A 60 7.79 13.08 -4.10
N ASP A 61 6.85 13.33 -3.19
CA ASP A 61 6.25 14.65 -2.96
C ASP A 61 5.83 14.84 -1.49
N ALA A 62 6.77 15.30 -0.67
CA ALA A 62 6.53 15.59 0.74
C ALA A 62 5.46 16.68 0.96
N GLY A 63 5.27 17.60 0.00
CA GLY A 63 4.27 18.65 0.08
C GLY A 63 2.85 18.12 -0.16
N ALA A 64 2.69 17.22 -1.13
CA ALA A 64 1.45 16.48 -1.31
C ALA A 64 1.16 15.57 -0.11
N PHE A 65 2.19 14.89 0.43
CA PHE A 65 2.01 14.03 1.59
C PHE A 65 1.55 14.80 2.84
N ALA A 66 2.03 16.03 3.05
CA ALA A 66 1.58 16.86 4.17
C ALA A 66 0.06 17.10 4.16
N LYS A 67 -0.55 17.23 2.96
CA LYS A 67 -2.01 17.37 2.82
C LYS A 67 -2.74 16.07 3.18
N LEU A 68 -2.18 14.92 2.83
CA LEU A 68 -2.73 13.61 3.19
C LEU A 68 -2.70 13.41 4.72
N VAL A 69 -1.65 13.91 5.39
CA VAL A 69 -1.60 13.94 6.86
C VAL A 69 -2.69 14.85 7.44
N GLU A 70 -2.92 16.03 6.87
CA GLU A 70 -4.01 16.92 7.30
C GLU A 70 -5.39 16.24 7.15
N GLU A 71 -5.63 15.55 6.04
CA GLU A 71 -6.83 14.75 5.80
C GLU A 71 -6.97 13.61 6.83
N ALA A 72 -5.90 12.87 7.08
CA ALA A 72 -5.88 11.78 8.05
C ALA A 72 -6.10 12.27 9.49
N LEU A 73 -5.57 13.44 9.85
CA LEU A 73 -5.78 14.05 11.17
C LEU A 73 -7.22 14.51 11.38
N ALA A 74 -7.94 14.87 10.31
CA ALA A 74 -9.35 15.23 10.38
C ALA A 74 -10.25 14.02 10.66
N ASP A 75 -9.82 12.81 10.29
CA ASP A 75 -10.51 11.54 10.59
C ASP A 75 -9.52 10.38 10.83
N PRO A 76 -8.88 10.32 12.02
CA PRO A 76 -7.79 9.37 12.28
C PRO A 76 -8.21 7.90 12.24
N GLY A 77 -9.49 7.62 12.47
CA GLY A 77 -10.03 6.25 12.42
C GLY A 77 -10.61 5.89 11.05
N GLY A 78 -11.19 6.86 10.34
CA GLY A 78 -11.92 6.61 9.10
C GLY A 78 -11.13 6.83 7.82
N TYR A 79 -9.96 7.48 7.85
CA TYR A 79 -9.19 7.73 6.61
C TYR A 79 -8.76 6.43 5.91
N VAL A 80 -8.13 5.53 6.66
CA VAL A 80 -7.70 4.21 6.16
C VAL A 80 -8.90 3.35 5.78
N GLU A 81 -9.92 3.32 6.64
CA GLU A 81 -11.16 2.57 6.42
C GLU A 81 -11.86 3.03 5.14
N THR A 82 -11.92 4.34 4.90
CA THR A 82 -12.51 4.93 3.69
C THR A 82 -11.70 4.54 2.47
N GLY A 83 -10.36 4.59 2.52
CA GLY A 83 -9.51 4.15 1.42
C GLY A 83 -9.75 2.68 1.03
N ALA A 84 -9.78 1.79 2.02
CA ALA A 84 -10.06 0.37 1.80
C ALA A 84 -11.48 0.14 1.24
N ARG A 85 -12.50 0.77 1.84
CA ARG A 85 -13.90 0.63 1.45
C ARG A 85 -14.20 1.20 0.06
N GLU A 86 -13.63 2.34 -0.30
CA GLU A 86 -13.80 2.92 -1.63
C GLU A 86 -13.10 2.07 -2.69
N GLY A 87 -11.85 1.66 -2.43
CA GLY A 87 -11.12 0.79 -3.36
C GLY A 87 -11.74 -0.60 -3.53
N ALA A 88 -12.39 -1.14 -2.49
CA ALA A 88 -13.08 -2.43 -2.56
C ALA A 88 -14.35 -2.42 -3.44
N LYS A 89 -14.82 -1.24 -3.89
CA LYS A 89 -15.94 -1.12 -4.85
C LYS A 89 -15.51 -1.38 -6.30
N ASP A 90 -14.22 -1.29 -6.58
CA ASP A 90 -13.67 -1.57 -7.91
C ASP A 90 -13.93 -3.03 -8.30
N ALA A 91 -14.01 -3.31 -9.61
CA ALA A 91 -14.04 -4.68 -10.07
C ALA A 91 -12.72 -5.38 -9.66
N PRO A 92 -12.75 -6.65 -9.21
CA PRO A 92 -11.56 -7.38 -8.78
C PRO A 92 -10.36 -7.32 -9.72
N ALA A 93 -10.60 -7.40 -11.04
CA ALA A 93 -9.54 -7.32 -12.04
C ALA A 93 -8.88 -5.93 -12.11
N ASP A 94 -9.68 -4.86 -11.98
CA ASP A 94 -9.20 -3.48 -12.01
C ASP A 94 -8.44 -3.14 -10.72
N LEU A 95 -8.97 -3.58 -9.57
CA LEU A 95 -8.29 -3.46 -8.29
C LEU A 95 -6.94 -4.19 -8.28
N LEU A 96 -6.89 -5.43 -8.77
CA LEU A 96 -5.66 -6.20 -8.87
C LEU A 96 -4.64 -5.54 -9.82
N ALA A 97 -5.10 -5.02 -10.96
CA ALA A 97 -4.24 -4.31 -11.91
C ALA A 97 -3.66 -3.02 -11.32
N ARG A 98 -4.49 -2.24 -10.62
CA ARG A 98 -4.08 -1.03 -9.91
C ARG A 98 -3.06 -1.33 -8.82
N TRP A 99 -3.31 -2.36 -8.01
CA TRP A 99 -2.38 -2.77 -6.95
C TRP A 99 -1.03 -3.22 -7.53
N ARG A 100 -1.03 -4.03 -8.60
CA ARG A 100 0.21 -4.44 -9.29
C ARG A 100 1.03 -3.24 -9.79
N ASP A 101 0.37 -2.21 -10.29
CA ASP A 101 1.03 -0.98 -10.73
C ASP A 101 1.60 -0.16 -9.57
N GLY A 102 0.79 0.02 -8.52
CA GLY A 102 1.18 0.70 -7.29
C GLY A 102 2.44 0.07 -6.68
N ARG A 103 2.47 -1.25 -6.52
CA ARG A 103 3.65 -1.98 -5.99
C ARG A 103 4.92 -1.71 -6.78
N ARG A 104 4.86 -1.74 -8.12
CA ARG A 104 6.03 -1.45 -8.98
C ARG A 104 6.52 -0.03 -8.77
N ARG A 105 5.61 0.94 -8.82
CA ARG A 105 5.92 2.36 -8.60
C ARG A 105 6.49 2.61 -7.20
N MET A 106 5.95 1.95 -6.17
CA MET A 106 6.45 2.07 -4.80
C MET A 106 7.88 1.55 -4.69
N VAL A 107 8.17 0.36 -5.24
CA VAL A 107 9.53 -0.20 -5.24
C VAL A 107 10.51 0.73 -5.95
N GLU A 108 10.14 1.27 -7.12
CA GLU A 108 10.96 2.23 -7.87
C GLU A 108 11.19 3.53 -7.08
N ALA A 109 10.13 4.08 -6.47
CA ALA A 109 10.19 5.31 -5.70
C ALA A 109 11.09 5.15 -4.46
N LEU A 110 10.95 4.05 -3.71
CA LEU A 110 11.77 3.77 -2.53
C LEU A 110 13.23 3.50 -2.89
N ALA A 111 13.50 2.81 -4.01
CA ALA A 111 14.87 2.59 -4.49
C ALA A 111 15.60 3.89 -4.86
N ALA A 112 14.87 4.93 -5.29
CA ALA A 112 15.41 6.24 -5.63
C ALA A 112 15.71 7.14 -4.42
N VAL A 113 15.27 6.76 -3.21
CA VAL A 113 15.45 7.56 -2.00
C VAL A 113 16.93 7.59 -1.58
N PRO A 114 17.55 8.77 -1.41
CA PRO A 114 18.93 8.85 -0.96
C PRO A 114 19.13 8.18 0.41
N PRO A 115 20.22 7.42 0.62
CA PRO A 115 20.50 6.77 1.90
C PRO A 115 20.45 7.74 3.08
N GLY A 116 19.76 7.35 4.16
CA GLY A 116 19.62 8.16 5.37
C GLY A 116 18.47 9.17 5.35
N THR A 117 17.79 9.35 4.21
CA THR A 117 16.59 10.20 4.11
C THR A 117 15.46 9.65 4.99
N ARG A 118 14.79 10.55 5.72
CA ARG A 118 13.53 10.24 6.43
C ARG A 118 12.36 10.75 5.59
N LEU A 119 11.47 9.85 5.24
CA LEU A 119 10.23 10.12 4.52
C LEU A 119 9.12 10.51 5.51
N PRO A 120 8.25 11.47 5.17
CA PRO A 120 7.08 11.76 5.99
C PRO A 120 6.17 10.53 6.04
N TRP A 121 5.48 10.34 7.16
CA TRP A 121 4.50 9.27 7.31
C TRP A 121 3.37 9.72 8.24
N PHE A 122 2.29 8.94 8.32
CA PHE A 122 1.17 9.22 9.23
C PHE A 122 1.56 9.11 10.71
N GLY A 123 2.68 8.44 11.00
CA GLY A 123 3.33 8.41 12.31
C GLY A 123 4.66 9.19 12.30
N PRO A 124 5.63 8.80 13.14
CA PRO A 124 6.98 9.35 13.04
C PRO A 124 7.53 9.16 11.61
N PRO A 125 8.27 10.14 11.05
CA PRO A 125 8.91 9.98 9.74
C PRO A 125 9.73 8.69 9.70
N MET A 126 9.63 7.91 8.61
CA MET A 126 10.23 6.58 8.48
C MET A 126 11.39 6.57 7.48
N GLY A 127 12.29 5.60 7.55
CA GLY A 127 13.29 5.39 6.51
C GLY A 127 12.72 4.51 5.39
N ALA A 128 13.31 4.57 4.19
CA ALA A 128 12.90 3.71 3.07
C ALA A 128 12.95 2.21 3.43
N ALA A 129 13.96 1.79 4.21
CA ALA A 129 14.07 0.41 4.69
C ALA A 129 12.93 -0.01 5.64
N THR A 130 12.37 0.92 6.41
CA THR A 130 11.22 0.66 7.30
C THR A 130 9.92 0.58 6.52
N LEU A 131 9.79 1.34 5.43
CA LEU A 131 8.64 1.28 4.52
C LEU A 131 8.65 0.02 3.64
N ALA A 132 9.80 -0.66 3.53
CA ALA A 132 9.97 -1.86 2.71
C ALA A 132 9.74 -3.17 3.48
N THR A 133 9.10 -3.13 4.66
CA THR A 133 8.85 -4.26 5.58
C THR A 133 7.50 -4.09 6.26
#